data_AF-A0A699XCL0-F1
#
_entry.id   AF-A0A699XCL0-F1
#
_cell.length_a   1.000
_cell.length_b   1.000
_cell.length_c   1.000
_cell.angle_alpha   90.00
_cell.angle_beta   90.00
_cell.angle_gamma   90.00
#
_symmetry.space_group_name_H-M   'P 1'
#
loop_
_entity.id
_entity.type
_entity.pdbx_description
1 polymer ?
#
loop_
_entity_poly.entity_id
_entity_poly.type
_entity_poly.pdbx_seq_one_letter_code
_entity_poly.pdbx_strand_id
1 'polypeptide(L)' 'SYLFVAQVVEKEPVERCLEDVPVICKFTDVFLEDFPGLPPPREVEFEIELVPGAAPVARAPYRLAPSEIKELAKQ' A
#
# COMPACT_ATOMS: atom_id res chain seq x y z
N SER A 1 -28.95 -17.46 -48.32
CA SER A 1 -27.89 -16.66 -47.68
C SER A 1 -28.36 -16.34 -46.27
N TYR A 2 -27.64 -16.80 -45.25
CA TYR A 2 -28.01 -16.58 -43.85
C TYR A 2 -27.25 -15.36 -43.32
N LEU A 3 -27.97 -14.45 -42.67
CA LEU A 3 -27.39 -13.31 -41.94
C LEU A 3 -27.47 -13.65 -40.44
N PHE A 4 -26.33 -13.61 -39.77
CA PHE A 4 -26.27 -13.66 -38.31
C PHE A 4 -25.98 -12.27 -37.79
N VAL A 5 -26.81 -11.78 -36.86
CA VAL A 5 -26.58 -10.54 -36.15
C VAL A 5 -26.08 -10.91 -34.76
N ALA A 6 -24.85 -10.50 -34.45
CA ALA A 6 -24.31 -10.61 -33.11
C ALA A 6 -24.60 -9.32 -32.34
N GLN A 7 -25.18 -9.45 -31.15
CA GLN A 7 -25.36 -8.34 -30.22
C GLN A 7 -24.34 -8.49 -29.11
N VAL A 8 -23.47 -7.48 -28.96
CA VAL A 8 -22.56 -7.38 -27.82
C VAL A 8 -23.23 -6.49 -26.78
N VAL A 9 -23.51 -7.06 -25.62
CA VAL A 9 -23.99 -6.31 -24.45
C VAL A 9 -22.77 -6.03 -23.59
N GLU A 10 -22.41 -4.76 -23.45
CA GLU A 10 -21.37 -4.32 -22.54
C GLU A 10 -21.92 -4.45 -21.11
N LYS A 11 -21.31 -5.33 -20.32
CA LYS A 11 -21.72 -5.57 -18.94
C LYS A 11 -20.93 -4.60 -18.06
N GLU A 12 -21.63 -3.74 -17.35
CA GLU A 12 -21.05 -2.90 -16.28
C GLU A 12 -20.13 -3.78 -15.40
N PRO A 13 -18.87 -3.37 -15.15
CA PRO A 13 -18.00 -4.13 -14.27
C PRO A 13 -18.64 -4.14 -12.88
N VAL A 14 -18.97 -5.34 -12.40
CA VAL A 14 -19.38 -5.52 -11.01
C VAL A 14 -18.20 -5.01 -10.16
N GLU A 15 -18.44 -3.94 -9.41
CA GLU A 15 -17.51 -3.49 -8.37
C GLU A 15 -17.21 -4.68 -7.48
N ARG A 16 -15.97 -5.16 -7.52
CA ARG A 16 -15.52 -6.24 -6.65
C ARG A 16 -15.05 -5.60 -5.37
N CYS A 17 -15.75 -5.90 -4.28
CA CYS A 17 -15.36 -5.40 -2.98
C CYS A 17 -14.30 -6.35 -2.39
N LEU A 18 -13.48 -5.87 -1.46
CA LEU A 18 -12.40 -6.69 -0.88
C LEU A 18 -12.96 -7.91 -0.13
N GLU A 19 -14.21 -7.83 0.30
CA GLU A 19 -14.98 -8.89 0.94
C GLU A 19 -15.36 -10.03 -0.03
N ASP A 20 -15.24 -9.81 -1.34
CA ASP A 20 -15.45 -10.86 -2.35
C ASP A 20 -14.25 -11.81 -2.46
N VAL A 21 -13.11 -11.47 -1.82
CA VAL A 21 -11.89 -12.27 -1.84
C VAL A 21 -11.82 -13.13 -0.58
N PRO A 22 -12.01 -14.47 -0.68
CA PRO A 22 -12.12 -15.35 0.49
C PRO A 22 -10.87 -15.38 1.38
N VAL A 23 -9.72 -14.95 0.86
CA VAL A 23 -8.47 -14.84 1.62
C VAL A 23 -8.51 -13.59 2.51
N ILE A 24 -9.01 -12.46 2.02
CA ILE A 24 -9.06 -11.21 2.78
C ILE A 24 -10.02 -11.35 3.98
N CYS A 25 -11.17 -11.98 3.78
CA CYS A 25 -12.13 -12.25 4.85
C CYS A 25 -11.57 -13.14 5.99
N LYS A 26 -10.49 -13.88 5.75
CA LYS A 26 -9.83 -14.70 6.79
C LYS A 26 -8.83 -13.89 7.63
N PHE A 27 -8.46 -12.69 7.20
CA PHE A 27 -7.43 -11.85 7.80
C PHE A 27 -7.90 -10.39 7.89
N THR A 28 -9.13 -10.17 8.35
CA THR A 28 -9.72 -8.83 8.46
C THR A 28 -8.98 -7.92 9.47
N ASP A 29 -8.22 -8.52 10.38
CA ASP A 29 -7.32 -7.86 11.33
C ASP A 29 -6.02 -7.36 10.69
N VAL A 30 -5.60 -7.96 9.56
CA VAL A 30 -4.41 -7.56 8.79
C VAL A 30 -4.77 -6.53 7.71
N PHE A 31 -5.97 -6.65 7.14
CA PHE A 31 -6.48 -5.79 6.07
C PHE A 31 -7.57 -4.86 6.60
N LEU A 32 -7.23 -4.03 7.58
CA LEU A 32 -8.12 -2.99 8.09
C LEU A 32 -8.23 -1.84 7.07
N GLU A 33 -9.37 -1.15 7.04
CA GLU A 33 -9.55 0.08 6.25
C GLU A 33 -8.52 1.16 6.65
N ASP A 34 -8.19 1.23 7.95
CA ASP A 34 -7.15 2.08 8.51
C ASP A 34 -6.08 1.23 9.20
N PHE A 35 -4.80 1.47 8.90
CA PHE A 35 -3.71 0.77 9.58
C PHE A 35 -3.54 1.24 11.03
N PRO A 36 -3.29 0.33 11.98
CA PRO A 36 -2.99 0.69 13.37
C PRO A 36 -1.58 1.27 13.47
N GLY A 37 -1.40 2.52 13.02
CA GLY A 37 -0.21 3.35 13.18
C GLY A 37 1.14 2.60 13.16
N LEU A 38 1.91 2.76 14.23
CA LEU A 38 3.16 2.03 14.42
C LEU A 38 2.87 0.57 14.80
N PRO A 39 3.67 -0.38 14.29
CA PRO A 39 3.54 -1.76 14.73
C PRO A 39 3.71 -1.84 16.26
N PRO A 40 3.04 -2.79 16.93
CA PRO A 40 3.23 -3.03 18.34
C PRO A 40 4.72 -3.18 18.69
N PRO A 41 5.12 -2.81 19.92
CA PRO A 41 6.48 -3.06 20.40
C PRO A 41 6.86 -4.52 20.14
N ARG A 42 7.96 -4.72 19.41
CA ARG A 42 8.44 -6.05 19.09
C ARG A 42 9.19 -6.58 20.33
N GLU A 43 9.04 -7.87 20.61
CA GLU A 43 9.74 -8.52 21.74
C GLU A 43 11.27 -8.59 21.54
N VAL A 44 11.73 -8.40 20.30
CA VAL A 44 13.14 -8.45 19.92
C VAL A 44 13.62 -7.08 19.44
N GLU A 45 14.80 -6.69 19.90
CA GLU A 45 15.52 -5.52 19.42
C GLU A 45 16.07 -5.79 18.01
N PHE A 46 15.97 -4.79 17.13
CA PHE A 46 16.54 -4.84 15.78
C PHE A 46 17.87 -4.12 15.79
N GLU A 47 18.94 -4.84 15.51
CA GLU A 47 20.28 -4.27 15.31
C GLU A 47 20.56 -4.11 13.81
N ILE A 48 21.11 -2.97 13.42
CA ILE A 48 21.59 -2.74 12.05
C ILE A 48 23.08 -3.05 12.02
N GLU A 49 23.42 -4.27 11.61
CA GLU A 49 24.80 -4.64 11.38
C GLU A 49 25.34 -3.96 10.12
N LEU A 50 26.43 -3.22 10.27
CA LEU A 50 27.13 -2.61 9.15
C LEU A 50 28.23 -3.55 8.64
N VAL A 51 28.36 -3.65 7.32
CA VAL A 51 29.53 -4.30 6.73
C VAL A 51 30.81 -3.56 7.17
N PRO A 52 31.91 -4.28 7.50
CA PRO A 52 33.16 -3.64 7.90
C PRO A 52 33.63 -2.60 6.87
N GLY A 53 33.89 -1.38 7.33
CA GLY A 53 34.30 -0.26 6.47
C GLY A 53 33.15 0.58 5.89
N ALA A 54 31.89 0.27 6.21
CA ALA A 54 30.76 1.15 5.86
C ALA A 54 30.89 2.50 6.59
N ALA A 55 30.79 3.59 5.83
CA ALA A 55 30.74 4.94 6.35
C ALA A 55 29.28 5.45 6.42
N PRO A 56 28.92 6.29 7.41
CA PRO A 56 27.62 6.94 7.43
C PRO A 56 27.37 7.75 6.17
N VAL A 57 26.16 7.64 5.62
CA VAL A 57 25.76 8.41 4.44
C VAL A 57 25.09 9.71 4.89
N ALA A 58 25.66 10.84 4.48
CA ALA A 58 25.03 12.15 4.63
C ALA A 58 24.71 12.72 3.24
N ARG A 59 23.44 13.06 2.99
CA ARG A 59 22.98 13.73 1.77
C ARG A 59 22.08 14.90 2.13
N ALA A 60 22.16 15.97 1.34
CA ALA A 60 21.26 17.10 1.51
C ALA A 60 19.79 16.65 1.26
N PRO A 61 18.82 17.12 2.05
CA PRO A 61 17.41 16.88 1.77
C PRO A 61 17.02 17.42 0.40
N TYR A 62 16.04 16.77 -0.25
CA TYR A 62 15.45 17.30 -1.46
C TYR A 62 14.66 18.59 -1.18
N ARG A 63 14.57 19.46 -2.20
CA ARG A 63 13.72 20.64 -2.11
C ARG A 63 12.27 20.21 -2.23
N LEU A 64 11.48 20.51 -1.21
CA LEU A 64 10.04 20.30 -1.17
C LEU A 64 9.32 21.64 -1.26
N ALA A 65 8.16 21.67 -1.90
CA ALA A 65 7.25 22.81 -1.87
C ALA A 65 6.68 23.01 -0.46
N PRO A 66 6.24 24.23 -0.09
CA PRO A 66 5.65 24.47 1.23
C PRO A 66 4.44 23.57 1.57
N SER A 67 3.65 23.17 0.57
CA SER A 67 2.52 22.24 0.75
C SER A 67 2.99 20.84 1.16
N GLU A 68 4.02 20.31 0.50
CA GLU A 68 4.59 18.99 0.77
C GLU A 68 5.21 18.93 2.16
N ILE A 69 5.92 19.99 2.58
CA ILE A 69 6.47 20.08 3.95
C ILE A 69 5.34 20.09 4.99
N LYS A 70 4.24 20.80 4.71
CA LYS A 70 3.07 20.85 5.60
C LYS A 70 2.36 19.50 5.67
N GLU A 71 2.36 18.71 4.60
CA GLU A 71 1.81 17.35 4.60
C GLU A 71 2.73 16.39 5.36
N LEU A 72 4.03 16.44 5.11
CA LEU A 72 5.03 15.61 5.81
C LEU A 72 4.98 15.84 7.33
N ALA A 73 4.75 17.07 7.78
CA ALA A 73 4.65 17.39 9.20
C ALA A 73 3.34 16.92 9.87
N LYS A 74 2.34 16.48 9.10
CA LYS A 74 1.07 15.94 9.63
C LYS A 74 1.06 14.42 9.72
N GLN A 75 2.03 13.75 9.08
CA GLN A 75 2.23 12.30 9.21
C GLN A 75 2.73 11.97 10.61
#